data_AF-A0A2K1XVW0-F1
#
_entry.id   AF-A0A2K1XVW0-F1
#
_cell.length_a   1.000
_cell.length_b   1.000
_cell.length_c   1.000
_cell.angle_alpha   90.00
_cell.angle_beta   90.00
_cell.angle_gamma   90.00
#
_symmetry.space_group_name_H-M   'P 1'
#
loop_
_entity.id
_entity.type
_entity.pdbx_description
1 polymer ?
#
loop_
_entity_poly.entity_id
_entity_poly.type
_entity_poly.pdbx_seq_one_letter_code
_entity_poly.pdbx_strand_id
1 'polypeptide(L)'
;MASSLLLSNPFLTSPHNPNNLTRRQQPLTLRPSSAFTLLSLTKPSNNNNNPKFLKPTVPFLGFKKFATRISTKDADTDTSVPPPLAGEDSAAFELGKQKVSSWIYFSLILGVVLCVLDVAWIDNSTGFGKDFISAVSSLSESPEVVMFILILIFATVHSGLASLRDMGEKLIGERAFRVLFAGVSLPLAVSTVVYFINHRYDGIQLWELQSAPAVHQLVWLSNFISFLFLYPSTFNLLEVAAVDKPKMHLWETGIMRITRHPQMVGQVMWCLAHTVWIGNSVTVAASLGLIGHHLFGVWNGDRRLATRYGEAFEAVKKRTSIVPFAAILDGRQKLPKDYYKEFLRLPYLSITALTLGAYFAHPLMQAASFRLHW
;
A
#
# COMPACT_ATOMS: atom_id res chain seq x y z
N MET A 1 -1.06 30.56 -39.52
CA MET A 1 0.34 30.94 -39.26
C MET A 1 0.38 31.56 -37.88
N ALA A 2 1.21 31.00 -37.02
CA ALA A 2 1.25 31.27 -35.60
C ALA A 2 1.99 32.58 -35.29
N SER A 3 1.59 33.24 -34.21
CA SER A 3 2.48 34.12 -33.45
C SER A 3 2.11 34.03 -31.98
N SER A 4 3.09 33.54 -31.25
CA SER A 4 3.15 33.15 -29.85
C SER A 4 3.25 34.35 -28.91
N LEU A 5 2.40 34.38 -27.88
CA LEU A 5 2.58 35.25 -26.72
C LEU A 5 3.30 34.46 -25.62
N LEU A 6 4.59 34.76 -25.48
CA LEU A 6 5.43 34.40 -24.34
C LEU A 6 5.10 35.35 -23.17
N LEU A 7 4.62 34.80 -22.05
CA LEU A 7 4.57 35.49 -20.76
C LEU A 7 5.68 34.89 -19.88
N SER A 8 6.72 35.68 -19.71
CA SER A 8 7.88 35.44 -18.84
C SER A 8 7.52 35.64 -17.37
N ASN A 9 7.81 34.65 -16.53
CA ASN A 9 7.85 34.78 -15.06
C ASN A 9 9.28 35.10 -14.60
N PRO A 10 9.50 36.05 -13.67
CA PRO A 10 10.81 36.31 -13.11
C PRO A 10 11.00 35.50 -11.82
N PHE A 11 11.85 34.48 -11.85
CA PHE A 11 12.41 33.91 -10.62
C PHE A 11 13.90 34.26 -10.54
N LEU A 12 14.28 34.74 -9.35
CA LEU A 12 15.60 35.23 -8.99
C LEU A 12 16.71 34.26 -9.38
N THR A 13 17.67 34.78 -10.12
CA THR A 13 19.03 34.25 -10.29
C THR A 13 19.86 34.56 -9.05
N SER A 14 20.39 33.54 -8.37
CA SER A 14 21.52 33.70 -7.43
C SER A 14 22.82 33.29 -8.15
N PRO A 15 23.90 34.09 -8.07
CA PRO A 15 25.10 33.84 -8.86
C PRO A 15 25.96 32.72 -8.29
N HIS A 16 26.43 31.89 -9.22
CA HIS A 16 27.42 30.83 -9.05
C HIS A 16 28.78 31.46 -8.72
N ASN A 17 29.39 31.09 -7.60
CA ASN A 17 30.77 31.47 -7.26
C ASN A 17 31.69 30.24 -7.41
N PRO A 18 32.63 30.22 -8.37
CA PRO A 18 33.63 29.16 -8.48
C PRO A 18 34.89 29.63 -7.75
N ASN A 19 35.33 28.88 -6.73
CA ASN A 19 36.75 28.67 -6.33
C ASN A 19 36.84 28.21 -4.86
N ASN A 20 37.19 26.94 -4.64
CA ASN A 20 38.21 26.50 -3.69
C ASN A 20 38.24 24.97 -3.61
N LEU A 21 38.97 24.35 -4.55
CA LEU A 21 39.41 22.95 -4.43
C LEU A 21 40.84 22.94 -3.88
N THR A 22 40.99 22.97 -2.56
CA THR A 22 42.20 22.48 -1.90
C THR A 22 41.93 21.09 -1.33
N ARG A 23 42.20 20.10 -2.19
CA ARG A 23 42.27 18.67 -1.86
C ARG A 23 43.41 18.44 -0.87
N ARG A 24 43.09 18.30 0.42
CA ARG A 24 44.04 17.82 1.43
C ARG A 24 43.98 16.29 1.44
N GLN A 25 44.98 15.65 0.86
CA GLN A 25 45.18 14.20 0.97
C GLN A 25 45.57 13.86 2.42
N GLN A 26 44.82 12.98 3.07
CA GLN A 26 45.27 12.28 4.28
C GLN A 26 45.52 10.81 3.93
N PRO A 27 46.62 10.21 4.40
CA PRO A 27 46.97 8.83 4.05
C PRO A 27 46.13 7.82 4.84
N LEU A 28 45.61 6.83 4.11
CA LEU A 28 44.98 5.62 4.64
C LEU A 28 45.99 4.80 5.45
N THR A 29 45.81 4.75 6.78
CA THR A 29 46.46 3.75 7.63
C THR A 29 45.50 2.57 7.84
N LEU A 30 45.77 1.47 7.15
CA LEU A 30 45.15 0.16 7.39
C LEU A 30 45.66 -0.40 8.72
N ARG A 31 44.74 -0.72 9.64
CA ARG A 31 45.01 -1.59 10.80
C ARG A 31 44.14 -2.84 10.69
N PRO A 32 44.71 -4.06 10.80
CA PRO A 32 43.93 -5.29 10.88
C PRO A 32 43.67 -5.66 12.34
N SER A 33 42.43 -5.99 12.67
CA SER A 33 41.99 -6.60 13.94
C SER A 33 40.59 -7.15 13.64
N SER A 34 40.21 -8.41 13.78
CA SER A 34 40.81 -9.57 14.43
C SER A 34 40.14 -10.81 13.83
N ALA A 35 40.87 -11.93 13.77
CA ALA A 35 40.39 -13.21 13.26
C ALA A 35 39.27 -13.78 14.14
N PHE A 36 38.19 -14.24 13.51
CA PHE A 36 37.23 -15.15 14.14
C PHE A 36 37.79 -16.57 14.08
N THR A 37 38.12 -17.10 15.25
CA THR A 37 38.59 -18.49 15.43
C THR A 37 37.43 -19.46 15.22
N LEU A 38 37.60 -20.34 14.22
CA LEU A 38 36.83 -21.57 14.02
C LEU A 38 37.20 -22.58 15.12
N LEU A 39 36.22 -23.04 15.90
CA LEU A 39 36.36 -24.20 16.77
C LEU A 39 35.32 -25.25 16.38
N SER A 40 35.82 -26.38 15.87
CA SER A 40 35.03 -27.56 15.57
C SER A 40 35.12 -28.60 16.69
N LEU A 41 33.97 -29.17 17.03
CA LEU A 41 33.73 -30.56 17.45
C LEU A 41 34.39 -31.11 18.72
N THR A 42 33.54 -31.36 19.73
CA THR A 42 33.52 -32.63 20.47
C THR A 42 32.07 -33.05 20.77
N LYS A 43 31.81 -34.36 20.66
CA LYS A 43 30.55 -35.08 20.93
C LYS A 43 30.68 -35.79 22.29
N PRO A 44 29.61 -35.94 23.08
CA PRO A 44 29.04 -37.29 23.29
C PRO A 44 27.50 -37.27 23.45
N SER A 45 26.76 -38.16 22.80
CA SER A 45 26.23 -39.45 23.30
C SER A 45 24.76 -39.38 23.77
N ASN A 46 23.93 -40.12 23.04
CA ASN A 46 22.60 -40.70 23.33
C ASN A 46 21.73 -40.10 24.45
N ASN A 47 20.54 -39.63 24.07
CA ASN A 47 19.32 -40.25 24.59
C ASN A 47 18.14 -40.13 23.62
N ASN A 48 17.40 -41.22 23.47
CA ASN A 48 16.17 -41.35 22.70
C ASN A 48 15.06 -40.47 23.29
N ASN A 49 14.33 -39.74 22.44
CA ASN A 49 12.86 -39.61 22.50
C ASN A 49 12.35 -38.80 21.29
N ASN A 50 11.59 -39.48 20.43
CA ASN A 50 10.89 -38.91 19.27
C ASN A 50 9.74 -37.99 19.70
N PRO A 51 9.53 -36.88 18.96
CA PRO A 51 8.18 -36.53 18.52
C PRO A 51 8.12 -36.43 16.99
N LYS A 52 7.05 -37.01 16.43
CA LYS A 52 6.74 -37.05 15.00
C LYS A 52 6.61 -35.64 14.42
N PHE A 53 7.55 -35.23 13.57
CA PHE A 53 7.41 -34.05 12.72
C PHE A 53 6.70 -34.42 11.41
N LEU A 54 5.49 -33.90 11.23
CA LEU A 54 4.76 -33.91 9.96
C LEU A 54 5.47 -32.95 8.99
N LYS A 55 5.95 -33.49 7.85
CA LYS A 55 6.44 -32.68 6.73
C LYS A 55 5.27 -31.99 6.01
N PRO A 56 5.33 -30.70 5.69
CA PRO A 56 4.39 -30.09 4.77
C PRO A 56 4.82 -30.40 3.33
N THR A 57 4.06 -31.25 2.64
CA THR A 57 4.20 -31.48 1.20
C THR A 57 3.54 -30.32 0.46
N VAL A 58 4.34 -29.51 -0.23
CA VAL A 58 3.83 -28.49 -1.17
C VAL A 58 3.53 -29.20 -2.50
N PRO A 59 2.29 -29.18 -3.04
CA PRO A 59 2.05 -29.78 -4.34
C PRO A 59 2.57 -28.87 -5.45
N PHE A 60 3.58 -29.36 -6.15
CA PHE A 60 4.10 -28.83 -7.41
C PHE A 60 2.99 -28.88 -8.47
N LEU A 61 2.58 -27.72 -8.99
CA LEU A 61 1.56 -27.60 -10.02
C LEU A 61 2.16 -28.00 -11.39
N GLY A 62 2.01 -29.26 -11.77
CA GLY A 62 2.36 -29.72 -13.11
C GLY A 62 1.37 -29.18 -14.15
N PHE A 63 1.88 -28.42 -15.12
CA PHE A 63 1.14 -28.05 -16.34
C PHE A 63 0.71 -29.33 -17.09
N LYS A 64 -0.57 -29.70 -16.98
CA LYS A 64 -1.15 -30.72 -17.87
C LYS A 64 -1.58 -30.06 -19.18
N LYS A 65 -1.10 -30.66 -20.27
CA LYS A 65 -1.36 -30.31 -21.67
C LYS A 65 -2.86 -30.15 -21.94
N PHE A 66 -3.23 -29.01 -22.53
CA PHE A 66 -4.55 -28.74 -23.08
C PHE A 66 -4.78 -29.63 -24.31
N ALA A 67 -5.74 -30.55 -24.24
CA ALA A 67 -6.29 -31.22 -25.40
C ALA A 67 -7.60 -30.52 -25.77
N THR A 68 -7.61 -29.85 -26.92
CA THR A 68 -8.76 -29.16 -27.49
C THR A 68 -9.80 -30.19 -27.94
N ARG A 69 -10.92 -30.28 -27.22
CA ARG A 69 -12.14 -30.91 -27.71
C ARG A 69 -13.10 -29.80 -28.13
N ILE A 70 -13.17 -29.56 -29.44
CA ILE A 70 -14.21 -28.72 -30.04
C ILE A 70 -15.52 -29.47 -29.89
N SER A 71 -16.35 -29.05 -28.94
CA SER A 71 -17.77 -29.39 -28.92
C SER A 71 -18.50 -28.19 -29.49
N THR A 72 -19.02 -28.33 -30.70
CA THR A 72 -20.08 -27.48 -31.23
C THR A 72 -21.22 -27.50 -30.22
N LYS A 73 -21.44 -26.37 -29.55
CA LYS A 73 -22.63 -26.15 -28.74
C LYS A 73 -23.36 -24.99 -29.38
N ASP A 74 -24.58 -25.30 -29.79
CA ASP A 74 -25.51 -24.42 -30.44
C ASP A 74 -25.63 -23.09 -29.70
N ALA A 75 -25.73 -22.03 -30.49
CA ALA A 75 -25.95 -20.67 -30.03
C ALA A 75 -27.38 -20.53 -29.48
N ASP A 76 -27.62 -21.09 -28.30
CA ASP A 76 -28.73 -20.64 -27.48
C ASP A 76 -28.37 -19.25 -26.97
N THR A 77 -29.16 -18.27 -27.39
CA THR A 77 -29.28 -16.94 -26.77
C THR A 77 -29.70 -17.14 -25.32
N ASP A 78 -28.72 -17.42 -24.47
CA ASP A 78 -28.91 -17.60 -23.05
C ASP A 78 -29.12 -16.21 -22.44
N THR A 79 -30.39 -15.80 -22.37
CA THR A 79 -30.90 -14.77 -21.45
C THR A 79 -30.83 -15.25 -20.00
N SER A 80 -29.75 -15.96 -19.63
CA SER A 80 -29.49 -16.38 -18.26
C SER A 80 -29.11 -15.14 -17.46
N VAL A 81 -30.07 -14.68 -16.65
CA VAL A 81 -29.81 -13.72 -15.58
C VAL A 81 -28.58 -14.24 -14.82
N PRO A 82 -27.50 -13.46 -14.69
CA PRO A 82 -26.32 -13.88 -13.96
C PRO A 82 -26.73 -14.38 -12.57
N PRO A 83 -26.14 -15.47 -12.06
CA PRO A 83 -26.46 -15.96 -10.73
C PRO A 83 -26.33 -14.83 -9.70
N PRO A 84 -27.19 -14.78 -8.67
CA PRO A 84 -27.14 -13.74 -7.65
C PRO A 84 -25.74 -13.57 -7.07
N LEU A 85 -25.36 -12.32 -6.81
CA LEU A 85 -24.11 -12.02 -6.13
C LEU A 85 -24.09 -12.73 -4.76
N ALA A 86 -22.99 -13.39 -4.45
CA ALA A 86 -22.69 -13.88 -3.10
C ALA A 86 -22.21 -12.74 -2.20
N GLY A 87 -21.62 -11.70 -2.80
CA GLY A 87 -21.18 -10.49 -2.13
C GLY A 87 -21.99 -9.24 -2.46
N GLU A 88 -21.51 -8.12 -1.95
CA GLU A 88 -22.03 -6.77 -2.16
C GLU A 88 -21.50 -6.14 -3.47
N ASP A 89 -22.22 -5.13 -3.95
CA ASP A 89 -21.83 -4.33 -5.10
C ASP A 89 -20.83 -3.22 -4.69
N SER A 90 -19.58 -3.33 -5.15
CA SER A 90 -18.49 -2.39 -4.81
C SER A 90 -18.66 -1.03 -5.49
N ALA A 91 -18.22 0.05 -4.85
CA ALA A 91 -18.28 1.41 -5.40
C ALA A 91 -19.70 1.88 -5.82
N ALA A 92 -20.76 1.17 -5.43
CA ALA A 92 -22.12 1.62 -5.62
C ALA A 92 -22.35 2.89 -4.81
N PHE A 93 -22.77 3.96 -5.48
CA PHE A 93 -22.97 5.27 -4.85
C PHE A 93 -24.21 5.94 -5.39
N GLU A 94 -25.25 6.02 -4.56
CA GLU A 94 -26.52 6.64 -4.92
C GLU A 94 -26.59 8.05 -4.36
N LEU A 95 -26.39 9.06 -5.22
CA LEU A 95 -26.40 10.48 -4.86
C LEU A 95 -27.67 10.90 -4.11
N GLY A 96 -28.84 10.43 -4.56
CA GLY A 96 -30.13 10.78 -3.95
C GLY A 96 -30.34 10.23 -2.54
N LYS A 97 -29.57 9.21 -2.11
CA LYS A 97 -29.61 8.65 -0.75
C LYS A 97 -28.64 9.34 0.20
N GLN A 98 -27.80 10.25 -0.29
CA GLN A 98 -26.81 10.94 0.53
C GLN A 98 -27.43 12.10 1.31
N LYS A 99 -27.10 12.21 2.60
CA LYS A 99 -27.50 13.36 3.42
C LYS A 99 -26.40 14.41 3.42
N VAL A 100 -26.71 15.63 2.99
CA VAL A 100 -25.76 16.76 3.00
C VAL A 100 -25.15 16.97 4.40
N SER A 101 -25.96 16.81 5.46
CA SER A 101 -25.48 16.90 6.84
C SER A 101 -24.37 15.90 7.16
N SER A 102 -24.43 14.66 6.67
CA SER A 102 -23.37 13.67 6.86
C SER A 102 -22.04 14.10 6.24
N TRP A 103 -22.08 14.78 5.09
CA TRP A 103 -20.87 15.30 4.42
C TRP A 103 -20.30 16.53 5.11
N ILE A 104 -21.15 17.36 5.72
CA ILE A 104 -20.70 18.45 6.61
C ILE A 104 -20.02 17.85 7.85
N TYR A 105 -20.64 16.87 8.51
CA TYR A 105 -20.03 16.18 9.65
C TYR A 105 -18.70 15.50 9.29
N PHE A 106 -18.65 14.82 8.15
CA PHE A 106 -17.42 14.25 7.61
C PHE A 106 -16.32 15.30 7.47
N SER A 107 -16.63 16.43 6.85
CA SER A 107 -15.66 17.51 6.61
C SER A 107 -15.15 18.11 7.91
N LEU A 108 -16.03 18.31 8.90
CA LEU A 108 -15.67 18.80 10.22
C LEU A 108 -14.78 17.80 10.97
N ILE A 109 -15.15 16.52 11.01
CA ILE A 109 -14.38 15.47 11.67
C ILE A 109 -13.01 15.33 11.01
N LEU A 110 -12.95 15.31 9.69
CA LEU A 110 -11.70 15.26 8.96
C LEU A 110 -10.80 16.46 9.30
N GLY A 111 -11.35 17.67 9.33
CA GLY A 111 -10.62 18.87 9.72
C GLY A 111 -10.07 18.80 11.15
N VAL A 112 -10.87 18.32 12.11
CA VAL A 112 -10.43 18.11 13.50
C VAL A 112 -9.32 17.07 13.58
N VAL A 113 -9.48 15.92 12.91
CA VAL A 113 -8.47 14.85 12.92
C VAL A 113 -7.16 15.34 12.32
N LEU A 114 -7.20 16.08 11.21
CA LEU A 114 -6.00 16.64 10.59
C LEU A 114 -5.35 17.71 11.47
N CYS A 115 -6.13 18.57 12.13
CA CYS A 115 -5.61 19.56 13.08
C CYS A 115 -4.95 18.89 14.30
N VAL A 116 -5.57 17.86 14.87
CA VAL A 116 -4.99 17.10 15.98
C VAL A 116 -3.73 16.38 15.54
N LEU A 117 -3.72 15.76 14.36
CA LEU A 117 -2.53 15.10 13.83
C LEU A 117 -1.40 16.10 13.60
N ASP A 118 -1.72 17.29 13.12
CA ASP A 118 -0.76 18.38 12.93
C ASP A 118 -0.11 18.77 14.26
N VAL A 119 -0.92 19.22 15.23
CA VAL A 119 -0.41 19.70 16.53
C VAL A 119 0.22 18.60 17.39
N ALA A 120 -0.39 17.41 17.44
CA ALA A 120 0.08 16.35 18.35
C ALA A 120 1.22 15.52 17.76
N TRP A 121 1.46 15.57 16.45
CA TRP A 121 2.43 14.68 15.81
C TRP A 121 3.33 15.36 14.77
N ILE A 122 2.77 16.11 13.83
CA ILE A 122 3.53 16.61 12.67
C ILE A 122 4.33 17.88 13.00
N ASP A 123 3.74 18.81 13.73
CA ASP A 123 4.35 20.09 14.04
C ASP A 123 5.65 19.90 14.83
N ASN A 124 6.74 20.52 14.38
CA ASN A 124 8.06 20.33 14.97
C ASN A 124 8.25 20.98 16.34
N SER A 125 7.34 21.87 16.75
CA SER A 125 7.40 22.57 18.03
C SER A 125 6.56 21.91 19.12
N THR A 126 5.46 21.25 18.73
CA THR A 126 4.46 20.69 19.64
C THR A 126 4.27 19.18 19.51
N GLY A 127 4.54 18.61 18.33
CA GLY A 127 4.27 17.23 18.00
C GLY A 127 5.39 16.26 18.35
N PHE A 128 5.02 14.98 18.53
CA PHE A 128 5.96 13.90 18.88
C PHE A 128 6.66 13.23 17.69
N GLY A 129 6.30 13.57 16.45
CA GLY A 129 6.79 12.87 15.26
C GLY A 129 8.30 12.98 15.08
N LYS A 130 8.88 14.15 15.37
CA LYS A 130 10.33 14.37 15.32
C LYS A 130 11.07 13.49 16.34
N ASP A 131 10.59 13.44 17.58
CA ASP A 131 11.20 12.63 18.64
C ASP A 131 11.08 11.14 18.34
N PHE A 132 9.93 10.71 17.80
CA PHE A 132 9.72 9.34 17.35
C PHE A 132 10.73 8.95 16.24
N ILE A 133 10.87 9.78 15.20
CA ILE A 133 11.83 9.53 14.13
C ILE A 133 13.27 9.55 14.63
N SER A 134 13.63 10.50 15.49
CA SER A 134 14.95 10.58 16.13
C SER A 134 15.26 9.32 16.93
N ALA A 135 14.31 8.84 17.73
CA ALA A 135 14.46 7.62 18.52
C ALA A 135 14.70 6.40 17.64
N VAL A 136 13.92 6.22 16.56
CA VAL A 136 14.12 5.10 15.63
C VAL A 136 15.43 5.23 14.86
N SER A 137 15.79 6.44 14.43
CA SER A 137 17.04 6.70 13.70
C SER A 137 18.27 6.45 14.56
N SER A 138 18.17 6.62 15.89
CA SER A 138 19.27 6.30 16.82
C SER A 138 19.67 4.82 16.82
N LEU A 139 18.84 3.93 16.26
CA LEU A 139 19.11 2.49 16.17
C LEU A 139 20.08 2.13 15.04
N SER A 140 20.23 2.98 14.01
CA SER A 140 21.13 2.71 12.88
C SER A 140 21.46 3.97 12.09
N GLU A 141 22.74 4.13 11.72
CA GLU A 141 23.18 5.18 10.79
C GLU A 141 22.73 4.93 9.33
N SER A 142 22.20 3.75 9.02
CA SER A 142 21.77 3.39 7.67
C SER A 142 20.32 3.79 7.43
N PRO A 143 20.03 4.70 6.48
CA PRO A 143 18.67 5.16 6.22
C PRO A 143 17.77 4.04 5.71
N GLU A 144 18.29 3.07 4.96
CA GLU A 144 17.52 1.91 4.52
C GLU A 144 17.15 0.97 5.68
N VAL A 145 17.99 0.84 6.71
CA VAL A 145 17.68 0.08 7.92
C VAL A 145 16.62 0.80 8.76
N VAL A 146 16.77 2.11 8.97
CA VAL A 146 15.78 2.93 9.68
C VAL A 146 14.42 2.89 8.97
N MET A 147 14.42 3.05 7.64
CA MET A 147 13.23 2.93 6.81
C MET A 147 12.53 1.59 6.99
N PHE A 148 13.29 0.49 7.01
CA PHE A 148 12.74 -0.84 7.22
C PHE A 148 12.16 -1.00 8.64
N ILE A 149 12.82 -0.50 9.68
CA ILE A 149 12.31 -0.52 11.06
C ILE A 149 11.00 0.26 11.18
N LEU A 150 10.91 1.46 10.60
CA LEU A 150 9.68 2.27 10.59
C LEU A 150 8.52 1.49 9.96
N ILE A 151 8.76 0.83 8.84
CA ILE A 151 7.75 -0.02 8.20
C ILE A 151 7.36 -1.20 9.09
N LEU A 152 8.31 -1.85 9.77
CA LEU A 152 7.99 -2.95 10.70
C LEU A 152 7.15 -2.48 11.89
N ILE A 153 7.45 -1.32 12.45
CA ILE A 153 6.65 -0.70 13.53
C ILE A 153 5.24 -0.45 13.03
N PHE A 154 5.09 0.25 11.90
CA PHE A 154 3.80 0.53 11.28
C PHE A 154 3.03 -0.77 10.99
N ALA A 155 3.65 -1.72 10.29
CA ALA A 155 3.03 -2.98 9.88
C ALA A 155 2.55 -3.80 11.09
N THR A 156 3.36 -3.85 12.16
CA THR A 156 3.02 -4.56 13.40
C THR A 156 1.83 -3.93 14.09
N VAL A 157 1.87 -2.61 14.30
CA VAL A 157 0.79 -1.88 14.99
C VAL A 157 -0.49 -1.89 14.17
N HIS A 158 -0.41 -1.55 12.88
CA HIS A 158 -1.56 -1.49 11.98
C HIS A 158 -2.23 -2.86 11.81
N SER A 159 -1.45 -3.90 11.51
CA SER A 159 -2.00 -5.25 11.33
C SER A 159 -2.43 -5.89 12.64
N GLY A 160 -1.74 -5.57 13.73
CA GLY A 160 -2.09 -6.00 15.08
C GLY A 160 -3.45 -5.44 15.49
N LEU A 161 -3.62 -4.13 15.43
CA LEU A 161 -4.91 -3.47 15.69
C LEU A 161 -6.01 -3.99 14.75
N ALA A 162 -5.70 -4.24 13.48
CA ALA A 162 -6.68 -4.80 12.54
C ALA A 162 -7.14 -6.20 13.00
N SER A 163 -6.23 -7.00 13.54
CA SER A 163 -6.50 -8.35 14.06
C SER A 163 -7.25 -8.35 15.38
N LEU A 164 -7.06 -7.31 16.20
CA LEU A 164 -7.75 -7.12 17.47
C LEU A 164 -9.12 -6.47 17.33
N ARG A 165 -9.51 -6.06 16.10
CA ARG A 165 -10.74 -5.33 15.82
C ARG A 165 -11.98 -5.97 16.44
N ASP A 166 -12.22 -7.25 16.20
CA ASP A 166 -13.45 -7.90 16.69
C ASP A 166 -13.54 -7.91 18.23
N MET A 167 -12.40 -7.96 18.93
CA MET A 167 -12.35 -7.88 20.39
C MET A 167 -12.49 -6.43 20.87
N GLY A 168 -11.79 -5.50 20.23
CA GLY A 168 -11.84 -4.08 20.58
C GLY A 168 -13.23 -3.47 20.33
N GLU A 169 -13.89 -3.83 19.23
CA GLU A 169 -15.26 -3.40 18.94
C GLU A 169 -16.25 -3.86 20.02
N LYS A 170 -16.07 -5.06 20.60
CA LYS A 170 -16.90 -5.55 21.71
C LYS A 170 -16.66 -4.79 23.02
N LEU A 171 -15.45 -4.28 23.23
CA LEU A 171 -15.06 -3.62 24.48
C LEU A 171 -15.44 -2.14 24.51
N ILE A 172 -15.15 -1.40 23.41
CA ILE A 172 -15.30 0.06 23.36
C ILE A 172 -16.25 0.54 22.27
N GLY A 173 -16.82 -0.36 21.46
CA GLY A 173 -17.69 -0.03 20.32
C GLY A 173 -16.92 0.26 19.03
N GLU A 174 -17.61 0.17 17.88
CA GLU A 174 -16.97 0.23 16.56
C GLU A 174 -16.39 1.61 16.22
N ARG A 175 -17.08 2.69 16.63
CA ARG A 175 -16.62 4.06 16.40
C ARG A 175 -15.37 4.39 17.22
N ALA A 176 -15.38 4.10 18.53
CA ALA A 176 -14.23 4.38 19.39
C ALA A 176 -13.01 3.55 18.96
N PHE A 177 -13.22 2.28 18.61
CA PHE A 177 -12.15 1.44 18.07
C PHE A 177 -11.61 1.99 16.74
N ARG A 178 -12.47 2.49 15.83
CA ARG A 178 -12.03 3.14 14.59
C ARG A 178 -11.17 4.38 14.85
N VAL A 179 -11.57 5.23 15.80
CA VAL A 179 -10.80 6.42 16.20
C VAL A 179 -9.45 6.03 16.78
N LEU A 180 -9.40 5.05 17.70
CA LEU A 180 -8.13 4.53 18.24
C LEU A 180 -7.24 3.96 17.14
N PHE A 181 -7.82 3.14 16.25
CA PHE A 181 -7.10 2.53 15.13
C PHE A 181 -6.46 3.60 14.23
N ALA A 182 -7.24 4.60 13.84
CA ALA A 182 -6.78 5.69 12.98
C ALA A 182 -5.79 6.61 13.71
N GLY A 183 -6.07 6.97 14.97
CA GLY A 183 -5.25 7.84 15.80
C GLY A 183 -3.86 7.27 16.10
N VAL A 184 -3.69 5.95 16.06
CA VAL A 184 -2.36 5.32 16.17
C VAL A 184 -1.74 5.05 14.80
N SER A 185 -2.52 4.58 13.82
CA SER A 185 -1.98 4.20 12.50
C SER A 185 -1.57 5.40 11.66
N LEU A 186 -2.33 6.51 11.69
CA LEU A 186 -2.06 7.69 10.87
C LEU A 186 -0.71 8.35 11.24
N PRO A 187 -0.40 8.63 12.52
CA PRO A 187 0.92 9.11 12.92
C PRO A 187 2.07 8.26 12.40
N LEU A 188 2.00 6.94 12.59
CA LEU A 188 3.04 6.01 12.15
C LEU A 188 3.18 5.97 10.62
N ALA A 189 2.06 6.03 9.89
CA ALA A 189 2.06 6.09 8.44
C ALA A 189 2.71 7.40 7.94
N VAL A 190 2.32 8.55 8.49
CA VAL A 190 2.89 9.85 8.12
C VAL A 190 4.39 9.89 8.41
N SER A 191 4.83 9.46 9.60
CA SER A 191 6.25 9.37 9.94
C SER A 191 7.04 8.52 8.93
N THR A 192 6.51 7.36 8.56
CA THR A 192 7.14 6.47 7.59
C THR A 192 7.24 7.13 6.20
N VAL A 193 6.17 7.79 5.74
CA VAL A 193 6.14 8.47 4.44
C VAL A 193 7.06 9.69 4.40
N VAL A 194 7.04 10.54 5.42
CA VAL A 194 7.90 11.73 5.51
C VAL A 194 9.37 11.33 5.55
N TYR A 195 9.72 10.33 6.38
CA TYR A 195 11.08 9.81 6.44
C TYR A 195 11.54 9.31 5.06
N PHE A 196 10.71 8.50 4.38
CA PHE A 196 11.01 8.04 3.03
C PHE A 196 11.25 9.20 2.08
N ILE A 197 10.37 10.21 2.05
CA ILE A 197 10.49 11.35 1.13
C ILE A 197 11.79 12.12 1.38
N ASN A 198 12.14 12.36 2.64
CA ASN A 198 13.34 13.12 3.00
C ASN A 198 14.63 12.35 2.69
N HIS A 199 14.62 11.02 2.83
CA HIS A 199 15.79 10.16 2.60
C HIS A 199 15.75 9.44 1.24
N ARG A 200 14.83 9.81 0.34
CA ARG A 200 14.55 9.06 -0.90
C ARG A 200 15.73 8.97 -1.85
N TYR A 201 16.71 9.86 -1.74
CA TYR A 201 17.92 9.87 -2.57
C TYR A 201 19.18 9.51 -1.77
N ASP A 202 19.02 9.11 -0.52
CA ASP A 202 20.12 8.59 0.28
C ASP A 202 20.40 7.12 -0.06
N GLY A 203 21.39 6.54 0.62
CA GLY A 203 21.82 5.17 0.39
C GLY A 203 22.62 5.01 -0.91
N ILE A 204 22.69 3.78 -1.40
CA ILE A 204 23.49 3.42 -2.57
C ILE A 204 22.61 3.44 -3.81
N GLN A 205 23.00 4.22 -4.83
CA GLN A 205 22.37 4.17 -6.15
C GLN A 205 22.67 2.81 -6.80
N LEU A 206 21.63 2.08 -7.20
CA LEU A 206 21.71 0.75 -7.79
C LEU A 206 21.53 0.80 -9.31
N TRP A 207 20.62 1.66 -9.81
CA TRP A 207 20.42 1.90 -11.24
C TRP A 207 19.84 3.29 -11.48
N GLU A 208 20.07 3.85 -12.67
CA GLU A 208 19.56 5.16 -13.08
C GLU A 208 18.88 5.02 -14.45
N LEU A 209 17.55 5.02 -14.46
CA LEU A 209 16.72 4.73 -15.65
C LEU A 209 15.85 5.91 -16.09
N GLN A 210 15.96 7.06 -15.44
CA GLN A 210 15.08 8.22 -15.65
C GLN A 210 15.24 8.82 -17.06
N SER A 211 16.43 8.66 -17.67
CA SER A 211 16.72 9.11 -19.04
C SER A 211 16.36 8.08 -20.11
N ALA A 212 16.06 6.83 -19.73
CA ALA A 212 15.74 5.79 -20.68
C ALA A 212 14.37 6.04 -21.35
N PRO A 213 14.23 5.79 -22.66
CA PRO A 213 12.97 6.01 -23.37
C PRO A 213 11.81 5.27 -22.72
N ALA A 214 10.64 5.91 -22.68
CA ALA A 214 9.38 5.37 -22.15
C ALA A 214 9.33 5.08 -20.63
N VAL A 215 10.44 5.12 -19.88
CA VAL A 215 10.44 4.75 -18.45
C VAL A 215 9.50 5.65 -17.64
N HIS A 216 9.54 6.97 -17.88
CA HIS A 216 8.63 7.90 -17.22
C HIS A 216 7.16 7.53 -17.46
N GLN A 217 6.79 7.29 -18.72
CA GLN A 217 5.42 6.95 -19.11
C GLN A 217 4.97 5.62 -18.48
N LEU A 218 5.87 4.63 -18.42
CA LEU A 218 5.61 3.34 -17.81
C LEU A 218 5.38 3.44 -16.30
N VAL A 219 6.28 4.12 -15.56
CA VAL A 219 6.11 4.26 -14.11
C VAL A 219 4.91 5.15 -13.76
N TRP A 220 4.63 6.18 -14.56
CA TRP A 220 3.47 7.03 -14.39
C TRP A 220 2.17 6.24 -14.58
N LEU A 221 2.06 5.49 -15.69
CA LEU A 221 0.89 4.67 -15.96
C LEU A 221 0.73 3.56 -14.90
N SER A 222 1.82 2.93 -14.48
CA SER A 222 1.81 1.93 -13.41
C SER A 222 1.28 2.51 -12.09
N ASN A 223 1.75 3.70 -11.70
CA ASN A 223 1.25 4.39 -10.50
C ASN A 223 -0.20 4.85 -10.65
N PHE A 224 -0.60 5.33 -11.83
CA PHE A 224 -1.99 5.71 -12.08
C PHE A 224 -2.93 4.51 -11.91
N ILE A 225 -2.58 3.36 -12.51
CA ILE A 225 -3.35 2.12 -12.35
C ILE A 225 -3.30 1.64 -10.90
N SER A 226 -2.15 1.73 -10.23
CA SER A 226 -2.01 1.26 -8.85
C SER A 226 -2.95 1.97 -7.88
N PHE A 227 -3.23 3.27 -8.10
CA PHE A 227 -4.18 4.03 -7.29
C PHE A 227 -5.62 3.53 -7.46
N LEU A 228 -6.02 3.09 -8.65
CA LEU A 228 -7.34 2.46 -8.86
C LEU A 228 -7.49 1.16 -8.04
N PHE A 229 -6.39 0.47 -7.79
CA PHE A 229 -6.33 -0.74 -6.96
C PHE A 229 -6.20 -0.45 -5.45
N LEU A 230 -5.57 0.66 -5.06
CA LEU A 230 -5.32 1.01 -3.65
C LEU A 230 -6.57 1.48 -2.90
N TYR A 231 -7.36 2.35 -3.53
CA TYR A 231 -8.45 3.07 -2.88
C TYR A 231 -9.84 2.39 -2.81
N PRO A 232 -10.09 1.13 -3.26
CA PRO A 232 -11.35 0.44 -2.99
C PRO A 232 -11.72 0.35 -1.51
N SER A 233 -10.72 0.33 -0.61
CA SER A 233 -10.91 0.41 0.85
C SER A 233 -11.59 1.71 1.32
N THR A 234 -11.73 2.71 0.45
CA THR A 234 -12.30 4.03 0.74
C THR A 234 -13.64 4.30 0.06
N PHE A 235 -14.25 3.31 -0.62
CA PHE A 235 -15.53 3.52 -1.32
C PHE A 235 -16.65 4.02 -0.40
N ASN A 236 -16.64 3.64 0.88
CA ASN A 236 -17.59 4.11 1.89
C ASN A 236 -16.92 5.14 2.83
N LEU A 237 -16.59 6.33 2.31
CA LEU A 237 -15.84 7.38 3.05
C LEU A 237 -16.47 7.74 4.40
N LEU A 238 -17.79 7.79 4.50
CA LEU A 238 -18.48 8.10 5.76
C LEU A 238 -18.23 7.04 6.84
N GLU A 239 -18.08 5.76 6.47
CA GLU A 239 -17.70 4.68 7.39
C GLU A 239 -16.23 4.74 7.78
N VAL A 240 -15.35 5.16 6.85
CA VAL A 240 -13.92 5.35 7.10
C VAL A 240 -13.70 6.46 8.14
N ALA A 241 -14.42 7.56 8.02
CA ALA A 241 -14.39 8.68 8.97
C ALA A 241 -15.24 8.46 10.24
N ALA A 242 -15.81 7.26 10.42
CA ALA A 242 -16.70 6.91 11.53
C ALA A 242 -17.97 7.77 11.68
N VAL A 243 -18.33 8.55 10.66
CA VAL A 243 -19.62 9.26 10.56
C VAL A 243 -20.74 8.22 10.53
N ASP A 244 -20.67 7.34 9.54
CA ASP A 244 -21.49 6.13 9.50
C ASP A 244 -20.82 5.03 10.33
N LYS A 245 -21.63 4.07 10.79
CA LYS A 245 -21.14 2.95 11.59
C LYS A 245 -20.13 2.15 10.75
N PRO A 246 -18.85 2.02 11.16
CA PRO A 246 -17.86 1.29 10.39
C PRO A 246 -18.22 -0.19 10.25
N LYS A 247 -18.16 -0.73 9.03
CA LYS A 247 -18.41 -2.16 8.76
C LYS A 247 -17.24 -2.81 8.03
N MET A 248 -17.37 -4.11 7.80
CA MET A 248 -16.58 -4.83 6.81
C MET A 248 -17.54 -5.28 5.71
N HIS A 249 -17.07 -5.24 4.47
CA HIS A 249 -17.88 -5.59 3.31
C HIS A 249 -17.31 -6.83 2.64
N LEU A 250 -18.21 -7.63 2.07
CA LEU A 250 -17.85 -8.76 1.22
C LEU A 250 -18.16 -8.42 -0.23
N TRP A 251 -17.34 -7.58 -0.87
CA TRP A 251 -17.57 -7.16 -2.25
C TRP A 251 -17.24 -8.24 -3.27
N GLU A 252 -18.03 -8.32 -4.35
CA GLU A 252 -17.80 -9.26 -5.46
C GLU A 252 -17.73 -8.59 -6.84
N THR A 253 -18.14 -7.32 -6.97
CA THR A 253 -18.16 -6.60 -8.25
C THR A 253 -16.99 -5.62 -8.40
N GLY A 254 -16.89 -4.95 -9.56
CA GLY A 254 -15.88 -3.94 -9.85
C GLY A 254 -14.47 -4.53 -9.83
N ILE A 255 -13.53 -3.79 -9.23
CA ILE A 255 -12.14 -4.23 -9.05
C ILE A 255 -12.02 -5.57 -8.31
N MET A 256 -13.02 -5.95 -7.50
CA MET A 256 -13.04 -7.22 -6.76
C MET A 256 -13.22 -8.43 -7.67
N ARG A 257 -13.80 -8.23 -8.87
CA ARG A 257 -13.83 -9.25 -9.93
C ARG A 257 -12.42 -9.56 -10.43
N ILE A 258 -11.53 -8.56 -10.45
CA ILE A 258 -10.14 -8.71 -10.88
C ILE A 258 -9.33 -9.42 -9.79
N THR A 259 -9.39 -8.95 -8.55
CA THR A 259 -8.78 -9.60 -7.39
C THR A 259 -9.53 -9.25 -6.11
N ARG A 260 -9.62 -10.19 -5.17
CA ARG A 260 -10.18 -9.95 -3.84
C ARG A 260 -9.25 -9.16 -2.90
N HIS A 261 -7.99 -8.92 -3.32
CA HIS A 261 -7.01 -8.10 -2.58
C HIS A 261 -6.47 -6.97 -3.46
N PRO A 262 -7.33 -6.04 -3.91
CA PRO A 262 -6.90 -4.99 -4.83
C PRO A 262 -5.85 -4.08 -4.18
N GLN A 263 -5.98 -3.75 -2.89
CA GLN A 263 -5.01 -2.90 -2.20
C GLN A 263 -3.60 -3.51 -2.16
N MET A 264 -3.47 -4.83 -2.04
CA MET A 264 -2.16 -5.49 -2.13
C MET A 264 -1.58 -5.33 -3.53
N VAL A 265 -2.38 -5.58 -4.57
CA VAL A 265 -1.93 -5.47 -5.97
C VAL A 265 -1.51 -4.03 -6.30
N GLY A 266 -2.32 -3.05 -5.89
CA GLY A 266 -2.00 -1.63 -6.03
C GLY A 266 -0.71 -1.27 -5.30
N GLN A 267 -0.53 -1.71 -4.05
CA GLN A 267 0.70 -1.42 -3.33
C GLN A 267 1.92 -2.02 -4.02
N VAL A 268 1.86 -3.28 -4.48
CA VAL A 268 2.97 -3.92 -5.18
C VAL A 268 3.32 -3.15 -6.45
N MET A 269 2.33 -2.77 -7.26
CA MET A 269 2.55 -1.96 -8.47
C MET A 269 3.18 -0.60 -8.15
N TRP A 270 2.72 0.06 -7.10
CA TRP A 270 3.25 1.36 -6.66
C TRP A 270 4.69 1.26 -6.19
N CYS A 271 5.01 0.27 -5.34
CA CYS A 271 6.37 0.01 -4.86
C CYS A 271 7.32 -0.32 -6.00
N LEU A 272 6.91 -1.17 -6.94
CA LEU A 272 7.72 -1.51 -8.11
C LEU A 272 7.99 -0.30 -9.00
N ALA A 273 6.97 0.54 -9.26
CA ALA A 273 7.13 1.75 -10.05
C ALA A 273 8.11 2.74 -9.41
N HIS A 274 8.02 2.96 -8.09
CA HIS A 274 8.95 3.83 -7.36
C HIS A 274 10.36 3.25 -7.29
N THR A 275 10.49 1.93 -7.10
CA THR A 275 11.77 1.22 -7.14
C THR A 275 12.45 1.42 -8.49
N VAL A 276 11.73 1.21 -9.59
CA VAL A 276 12.26 1.45 -10.95
C VAL A 276 12.67 2.91 -11.14
N TRP A 277 11.85 3.86 -10.69
CA TRP A 277 12.09 5.29 -10.90
C TRP A 277 13.26 5.87 -10.07
N ILE A 278 13.42 5.45 -8.81
CA ILE A 278 14.44 6.01 -7.91
C ILE A 278 15.72 5.18 -7.91
N GLY A 279 15.58 3.86 -7.83
CA GLY A 279 16.68 2.92 -8.06
C GLY A 279 17.81 2.91 -7.04
N ASN A 280 17.53 3.14 -5.75
CA ASN A 280 18.52 3.08 -4.67
C ASN A 280 18.15 2.12 -3.53
N SER A 281 19.08 1.89 -2.60
CA SER A 281 18.91 0.95 -1.48
C SER A 281 17.76 1.34 -0.54
N VAL A 282 17.55 2.62 -0.26
CA VAL A 282 16.43 3.10 0.58
C VAL A 282 15.08 2.75 -0.04
N THR A 283 14.90 2.99 -1.34
CA THR A 283 13.64 2.68 -2.03
C THR A 283 13.41 1.18 -2.14
N VAL A 284 14.46 0.39 -2.31
CA VAL A 284 14.37 -1.08 -2.28
C VAL A 284 13.94 -1.55 -0.89
N ALA A 285 14.55 -1.06 0.19
CA ALA A 285 14.15 -1.41 1.55
C ALA A 285 12.70 -1.01 1.86
N ALA A 286 12.31 0.21 1.48
CA ALA A 286 10.93 0.68 1.61
C ALA A 286 9.95 -0.24 0.87
N SER A 287 10.29 -0.59 -0.38
CA SER A 287 9.45 -1.42 -1.23
C SER A 287 9.34 -2.86 -0.73
N LEU A 288 10.44 -3.47 -0.30
CA LEU A 288 10.43 -4.81 0.29
C LEU A 288 9.60 -4.85 1.58
N GLY A 289 9.75 -3.85 2.46
CA GLY A 289 8.97 -3.74 3.68
C GLY A 289 7.48 -3.61 3.40
N LEU A 290 7.08 -2.68 2.53
CA LEU A 290 5.68 -2.44 2.18
C LEU A 290 5.06 -3.62 1.41
N ILE A 291 5.77 -4.21 0.46
CA ILE A 291 5.30 -5.41 -0.25
C ILE A 291 5.11 -6.55 0.76
N GLY A 292 6.08 -6.79 1.65
CA GLY A 292 5.97 -7.80 2.70
C GLY A 292 4.75 -7.58 3.60
N HIS A 293 4.53 -6.34 4.05
CA HIS A 293 3.35 -5.96 4.84
C HIS A 293 2.04 -6.26 4.10
N HIS A 294 1.92 -5.91 2.82
CA HIS A 294 0.69 -6.13 2.06
C HIS A 294 0.47 -7.60 1.69
N LEU A 295 1.53 -8.37 1.46
CA LEU A 295 1.44 -9.83 1.30
C LEU A 295 0.98 -10.51 2.60
N PHE A 296 1.50 -10.07 3.75
CA PHE A 296 0.96 -10.49 5.04
C PHE A 296 -0.51 -10.08 5.22
N GLY A 297 -0.86 -8.87 4.77
CA GLY A 297 -2.22 -8.33 4.75
C GLY A 297 -3.22 -9.20 3.99
N VAL A 298 -2.80 -9.91 2.94
CA VAL A 298 -3.64 -10.86 2.20
C VAL A 298 -4.11 -12.00 3.11
N TRP A 299 -3.15 -12.68 3.76
CA TRP A 299 -3.48 -13.77 4.69
C TRP A 299 -4.29 -13.26 5.87
N ASN A 300 -3.84 -12.16 6.50
CA ASN A 300 -4.49 -11.63 7.68
C ASN A 300 -5.91 -11.14 7.36
N GLY A 301 -6.11 -10.53 6.18
CA GLY A 301 -7.42 -10.10 5.68
C GLY A 301 -8.38 -11.26 5.47
N ASP A 302 -7.96 -12.28 4.72
CA ASP A 302 -8.77 -13.48 4.49
C ASP A 302 -9.10 -14.18 5.82
N ARG A 303 -8.14 -14.28 6.75
CA ARG A 303 -8.35 -14.87 8.08
C ARG A 303 -9.43 -14.12 8.85
N ARG A 304 -9.35 -12.78 8.93
CA ARG A 304 -10.35 -11.96 9.65
C ARG A 304 -11.74 -12.08 9.04
N LEU A 305 -11.83 -12.04 7.70
CA LEU A 305 -13.12 -12.20 7.02
C LEU A 305 -13.71 -13.60 7.23
N ALA A 306 -12.88 -14.65 7.18
CA ALA A 306 -13.31 -16.01 7.49
C ALA A 306 -13.81 -16.14 8.93
N THR A 307 -13.10 -15.58 9.91
CA THR A 307 -13.53 -15.60 11.32
C THR A 307 -14.87 -14.89 11.52
N ARG A 308 -15.09 -13.75 10.87
CA ARG A 308 -16.30 -12.93 11.09
C ARG A 308 -17.52 -13.39 10.30
N TYR A 309 -17.33 -13.85 9.07
CA TYR A 309 -18.43 -14.13 8.12
C TYR A 309 -18.59 -15.62 7.77
N GLY A 310 -17.66 -16.49 8.17
CA GLY A 310 -17.77 -17.94 7.97
C GLY A 310 -18.11 -18.32 6.53
N GLU A 311 -19.24 -19.02 6.34
CA GLU A 311 -19.69 -19.51 5.04
C GLU A 311 -19.91 -18.42 4.00
N ALA A 312 -20.35 -17.22 4.41
CA ALA A 312 -20.57 -16.11 3.48
C ALA A 312 -19.24 -15.65 2.83
N PHE A 313 -18.15 -15.59 3.62
CA PHE A 313 -16.84 -15.30 3.07
C PHE A 313 -16.32 -16.43 2.17
N GLU A 314 -16.53 -17.70 2.57
CA GLU A 314 -16.12 -18.83 1.74
C GLU A 314 -16.86 -18.87 0.39
N ALA A 315 -18.12 -18.43 0.33
CA ALA A 315 -18.85 -18.26 -0.92
C ALA A 315 -18.19 -17.22 -1.85
N VAL A 316 -17.85 -16.04 -1.33
CA VAL A 316 -17.15 -14.99 -2.10
C VAL A 316 -15.74 -15.42 -2.50
N LYS A 317 -15.01 -16.06 -1.60
CA LYS A 317 -13.65 -16.55 -1.84
C LYS A 317 -13.60 -17.60 -2.95
N LYS A 318 -14.59 -18.50 -3.03
CA LYS A 318 -14.72 -19.48 -4.13
C LYS A 318 -14.90 -18.82 -5.50
N ARG A 319 -15.52 -17.64 -5.55
CA ARG A 319 -15.81 -16.89 -6.79
C ARG A 319 -14.77 -15.82 -7.14
N THR A 320 -13.76 -15.61 -6.30
CA THR A 320 -12.74 -14.57 -6.49
C THR A 320 -11.32 -15.15 -6.39
N SER A 321 -10.28 -14.33 -6.61
CA SER A 321 -8.87 -14.75 -6.58
C SER A 321 -7.99 -13.68 -5.94
N ILE A 322 -6.87 -14.07 -5.33
CA ILE A 322 -5.79 -13.13 -4.95
C ILE A 322 -5.04 -12.67 -6.21
N VAL A 323 -4.74 -13.61 -7.11
CA VAL A 323 -4.04 -13.32 -8.37
C VAL A 323 -5.01 -12.61 -9.31
N PRO A 324 -4.66 -11.40 -9.81
CA PRO A 324 -5.47 -10.65 -10.75
C PRO A 324 -5.94 -11.50 -11.93
N PHE A 325 -7.21 -11.35 -12.30
CA PHE A 325 -7.89 -12.01 -13.43
C PHE A 325 -8.02 -13.54 -13.35
N ALA A 326 -7.33 -14.22 -12.45
CA ALA A 326 -7.32 -15.69 -12.41
C ALA A 326 -8.74 -16.28 -12.23
N ALA A 327 -9.58 -15.69 -11.37
CA ALA A 327 -10.96 -16.18 -11.21
C ALA A 327 -11.83 -15.99 -12.45
N ILE A 328 -11.54 -14.96 -13.26
CA ILE A 328 -12.23 -14.69 -14.53
C ILE A 328 -11.80 -15.72 -15.58
N LEU A 329 -10.49 -15.96 -15.69
CA LEU A 329 -9.91 -16.94 -16.60
C LEU A 329 -10.34 -18.38 -16.26
N ASP A 330 -10.44 -18.71 -14.97
CA ASP A 330 -10.98 -19.98 -14.47
C ASP A 330 -12.49 -20.13 -14.72
N GLY A 331 -13.18 -19.04 -15.08
CA GLY A 331 -14.63 -19.00 -15.26
C GLY A 331 -15.44 -19.00 -13.96
N ARG A 332 -14.80 -18.94 -12.78
CA ARG A 332 -15.44 -18.82 -11.45
C ARG A 332 -16.06 -17.45 -11.23
N GLN A 333 -15.46 -16.42 -11.81
CA GLN A 333 -15.96 -15.05 -11.86
C GLN A 333 -16.41 -14.73 -13.29
N LYS A 334 -17.64 -14.25 -13.47
CA LYS A 334 -18.18 -13.90 -14.80
C LYS A 334 -18.23 -12.39 -14.94
N LEU A 335 -17.85 -11.88 -16.12
CA LEU A 335 -18.01 -10.48 -16.46
C LEU A 335 -19.38 -10.29 -17.14
N PRO A 336 -20.32 -9.55 -16.53
CA PRO A 336 -21.57 -9.20 -17.19
C PRO A 336 -21.31 -8.31 -18.42
N LYS A 337 -22.22 -8.27 -19.41
CA LYS A 337 -22.03 -7.48 -20.65
C LYS A 337 -21.76 -6.00 -20.38
N ASP A 338 -22.28 -5.47 -19.28
CA ASP A 338 -22.14 -4.09 -18.87
C ASP A 338 -21.22 -3.89 -17.65
N TYR A 339 -20.29 -4.81 -17.41
CA TYR A 339 -19.31 -4.72 -16.31
C TYR A 339 -18.54 -3.39 -16.28
N TYR A 340 -18.32 -2.76 -17.45
CA TYR A 340 -17.60 -1.49 -17.54
C TYR A 340 -18.29 -0.38 -16.76
N LYS A 341 -19.62 -0.44 -16.58
CA LYS A 341 -20.37 0.52 -15.77
C LYS A 341 -19.96 0.48 -14.30
N GLU A 342 -19.43 -0.63 -13.80
CA GLU A 342 -18.90 -0.75 -12.44
C GLU A 342 -17.70 0.19 -12.21
N PHE A 343 -16.94 0.51 -13.27
CA PHE A 343 -15.77 1.39 -13.24
C PHE A 343 -16.07 2.85 -13.61
N LEU A 344 -17.29 3.15 -14.08
CA LEU A 344 -17.74 4.52 -14.39
C LEU A 344 -18.50 5.18 -13.22
N ARG A 345 -18.46 4.56 -12.04
CA ARG A 345 -19.16 5.03 -10.83
C ARG A 345 -18.43 6.20 -10.20
N LEU A 346 -19.19 7.04 -9.48
CA LEU A 346 -18.66 8.25 -8.83
C LEU A 346 -17.41 7.99 -7.98
N PRO A 347 -17.30 6.92 -7.17
CA PRO A 347 -16.07 6.68 -6.40
C PRO A 347 -14.82 6.50 -7.27
N TYR A 348 -14.92 5.86 -8.44
CA TYR A 348 -13.77 5.75 -9.36
C TYR A 348 -13.43 7.07 -10.06
N LEU A 349 -14.45 7.89 -10.38
CA LEU A 349 -14.22 9.25 -10.88
C LEU A 349 -13.50 10.10 -9.82
N SER A 350 -13.91 10.00 -8.56
CA SER A 350 -13.26 10.68 -7.43
C SER A 350 -11.82 10.19 -7.21
N ILE A 351 -11.58 8.88 -7.27
CA ILE A 351 -10.22 8.31 -7.17
C ILE A 351 -9.36 8.79 -8.35
N THR A 352 -9.91 8.87 -9.56
CA THR A 352 -9.19 9.39 -10.72
C THR A 352 -8.78 10.85 -10.50
N ALA A 353 -9.71 11.70 -10.05
CA ALA A 353 -9.42 13.09 -9.73
C ALA A 353 -8.37 13.22 -8.60
N LEU A 354 -8.49 12.41 -7.55
CA LEU A 354 -7.53 12.37 -6.43
C LEU A 354 -6.14 11.90 -6.90
N THR A 355 -6.07 10.93 -7.81
CA THR A 355 -4.82 10.41 -8.37
C THR A 355 -4.10 11.49 -9.18
N LEU A 356 -4.83 12.20 -10.04
CA LEU A 356 -4.28 13.33 -10.79
C LEU A 356 -3.88 14.47 -9.87
N GLY A 357 -4.71 14.79 -8.87
CA GLY A 357 -4.40 15.77 -7.84
C GLY A 357 -3.12 15.44 -7.08
N ALA A 358 -2.95 14.19 -6.65
CA ALA A 358 -1.73 13.72 -5.98
C ALA A 358 -0.50 13.81 -6.89
N TYR A 359 -0.64 13.51 -8.19
CA TYR A 359 0.44 13.69 -9.16
C TYR A 359 0.89 15.15 -9.27
N PHE A 360 -0.06 16.09 -9.42
CA PHE A 360 0.26 17.52 -9.51
C PHE A 360 0.74 18.10 -8.16
N ALA A 361 0.26 17.57 -7.05
CA ALA A 361 0.68 17.98 -5.70
C ALA A 361 1.99 17.32 -5.26
N HIS A 362 2.55 16.37 -6.02
CA HIS A 362 3.74 15.63 -5.62
C HIS A 362 4.94 16.54 -5.26
N PRO A 363 5.24 17.64 -6.01
CA PRO A 363 6.28 18.60 -5.59
C PRO A 363 5.95 19.33 -4.28
N LEU A 364 4.67 19.60 -4.01
CA LEU A 364 4.23 20.23 -2.75
C LEU A 364 4.41 19.28 -1.57
N MET A 365 4.10 17.99 -1.75
CA MET A 365 4.34 16.96 -0.73
C MET A 365 5.82 16.86 -0.36
N GLN A 366 6.70 16.88 -1.37
CA GLN A 366 8.15 16.92 -1.16
C GLN A 366 8.56 18.17 -0.37
N ALA A 367 8.12 19.35 -0.80
CA ALA A 367 8.45 20.62 -0.14
C ALA A 367 7.93 20.68 1.30
N ALA A 368 6.73 20.16 1.58
CA ALA A 368 6.17 20.10 2.92
C ALA A 368 6.97 19.15 3.83
N SER A 369 7.30 17.96 3.33
CA SER A 369 8.13 16.96 4.04
C SER A 369 9.49 17.52 4.46
N PHE A 370 10.14 18.27 3.56
CA PHE A 370 11.45 18.86 3.84
C PHE A 370 11.43 19.88 4.99
N ARG A 371 10.30 20.55 5.26
CA ARG A 371 10.17 21.48 6.40
C ARG A 371 10.16 20.78 7.76
N LEU A 372 9.86 19.48 7.76
CA LEU A 372 9.81 18.69 8.98
C LEU A 372 11.21 18.28 9.45
N HIS A 373 12.20 18.19 8.55
CA HIS A 373 13.56 17.75 8.90
C HIS A 373 13.60 16.41 9.65
N TRP A 374 12.65 15.52 9.31
CA TRP A 374 12.57 14.15 9.80
C TRP A 374 13.43 13.22 8.96
#